data_AF-A0AAW7ZFF7-F1
#
_entry.id   AF-A0AAW7ZFF7-F1
#
_cell.length_a   1.000
_cell.length_b   1.000
_cell.length_c   1.000
_cell.angle_alpha   90.00
_cell.angle_beta   90.00
_cell.angle_gamma   90.00
#
_symmetry.space_group_name_H-M   'P 1'
#
loop_
_entity.id
_entity.type
_entity.pdbx_description
1 polymer ?
#
loop_
_entity_poly.entity_id
_entity_poly.type
_entity_poly.pdbx_seq_one_letter_code
_entity_poly.pdbx_strand_id
1 'polypeptide(L)'
;MAKPKAPEIDEKALSKKYRTSVTRLIRAWKSGQSDVEIATQTGIDLTTLRQIKTDIELAHRRIRLEKKKEALAHSHASLQHQIFLRPLL
;
A
#
# COMPACT_ATOMS: atom_id res chain seq x y z
N MET A 1 14.99 -16.49 -7.66
CA MET A 1 15.16 -15.35 -6.73
C MET A 1 13.77 -14.85 -6.33
N ALA A 2 13.40 -14.95 -5.05
CA ALA A 2 12.10 -14.48 -4.59
C ALA A 2 12.07 -12.94 -4.62
N LYS A 3 11.09 -12.35 -5.32
CA LYS A 3 10.89 -10.89 -5.30
C LYS A 3 10.66 -10.45 -3.85
N PRO A 4 11.30 -9.36 -3.37
CA PRO A 4 11.04 -8.85 -2.03
C PRO A 4 9.56 -8.54 -1.88
N LYS A 5 8.92 -9.16 -0.89
CA LYS A 5 7.49 -8.99 -0.61
C LYS A 5 7.25 -7.50 -0.40
N ALA A 6 6.38 -6.92 -1.22
CA ALA A 6 6.02 -5.52 -1.02
C ALA A 6 5.42 -5.37 0.39
N PRO A 7 5.71 -4.25 1.09
CA PRO A 7 5.04 -3.89 2.33
C PRO A 7 3.53 -4.11 2.19
N GLU A 8 3.04 -4.98 3.05
CA GLU A 8 1.73 -5.59 2.94
C GLU A 8 0.71 -4.64 3.55
N ILE A 9 -0.38 -4.39 2.83
CA ILE A 9 -1.51 -3.64 3.39
C ILE A 9 -2.11 -4.49 4.52
N ASP A 10 -2.57 -3.83 5.58
CA ASP A 10 -3.36 -4.52 6.61
C ASP A 10 -4.77 -4.85 6.08
N GLU A 11 -4.85 -5.94 5.33
CA GLU A 11 -6.10 -6.47 4.78
C GLU A 11 -7.08 -6.87 5.89
N LYS A 12 -6.60 -7.24 7.08
CA LYS A 12 -7.45 -7.61 8.22
C LYS A 12 -8.17 -6.39 8.79
N ALA A 13 -7.45 -5.26 8.93
CA ALA A 13 -8.05 -4.01 9.37
C ALA A 13 -9.13 -3.52 8.38
N LEU A 14 -8.84 -3.57 7.07
CA LEU A 14 -9.84 -3.22 6.04
C LEU A 14 -11.03 -4.19 6.06
N SER A 15 -10.80 -5.49 6.22
CA SER A 15 -11.87 -6.47 6.32
C SER A 15 -12.78 -6.22 7.52
N LYS A 16 -12.21 -5.80 8.66
CA LYS A 16 -12.98 -5.42 9.85
C LYS A 16 -13.78 -4.13 9.63
N LYS A 17 -13.19 -3.13 8.95
CA LYS A 17 -13.85 -1.85 8.64
C LYS A 17 -15.09 -2.04 7.77
N TYR A 18 -14.96 -2.82 6.70
CA TYR A 18 -16.04 -3.03 5.73
C TYR A 18 -16.91 -4.25 6.01
N ARG A 19 -16.58 -5.04 7.04
CA ARG A 19 -17.24 -6.31 7.39
C ARG A 19 -17.30 -7.31 6.23
N THR A 20 -16.32 -7.24 5.33
CA THR A 20 -16.22 -8.05 4.12
C THR A 20 -14.80 -8.60 3.97
N SER A 21 -14.64 -9.72 3.26
CA SER A 21 -13.31 -10.30 3.07
C SER A 21 -12.54 -9.55 1.99
N VAL A 22 -11.73 -8.57 2.39
CA VAL A 22 -10.95 -7.74 1.46
C VAL A 22 -9.92 -8.57 0.68
N THR A 23 -9.34 -9.60 1.31
CA THR A 23 -8.45 -10.55 0.63
C THR A 23 -9.14 -11.23 -0.56
N ARG A 24 -10.42 -11.61 -0.44
CA ARG A 24 -11.18 -12.21 -1.55
C ARG A 24 -11.45 -11.20 -2.65
N LEU A 25 -11.82 -9.96 -2.29
CA LEU A 25 -12.04 -8.87 -3.24
C LEU A 25 -10.76 -8.54 -4.03
N ILE A 26 -9.61 -8.48 -3.35
CA ILE A 26 -8.31 -8.27 -4.00
C ILE A 26 -8.00 -9.41 -4.98
N ARG A 27 -8.28 -10.66 -4.62
CA ARG A 27 -8.09 -11.80 -5.53
C ARG A 27 -9.00 -11.72 -6.74
N ALA A 28 -10.28 -11.38 -6.54
CA ALA A 28 -11.26 -11.16 -7.61
C ALA A 28 -10.81 -10.08 -8.60
N TRP A 29 -10.39 -8.91 -8.11
CA TRP A 29 -9.83 -7.86 -8.95
C TRP A 29 -8.55 -8.29 -9.67
N LYS A 30 -7.67 -9.04 -9.00
CA LYS A 30 -6.45 -9.58 -9.63
C LYS A 30 -6.74 -10.63 -10.73
N SER A 31 -7.86 -11.35 -10.63
CA SER A 31 -8.33 -12.24 -11.68
C SER A 31 -9.05 -11.52 -12.84
N GLY A 32 -9.16 -10.19 -12.78
CA GLY A 32 -9.77 -9.38 -13.83
C GLY A 32 -11.28 -9.17 -13.71
N GLN A 33 -11.90 -9.58 -12.59
CA GLN A 33 -13.32 -9.32 -12.35
C GLN A 33 -13.56 -7.82 -12.15
N SER A 34 -14.63 -7.33 -12.79
CA SER A 34 -15.13 -5.97 -12.67
C SER A 34 -15.87 -5.75 -11.34
N ASP A 35 -16.03 -4.49 -10.95
CA ASP A 35 -16.77 -4.16 -9.72
C ASP A 35 -18.23 -4.59 -9.78
N VAL A 36 -18.82 -4.58 -10.98
CA VAL A 36 -20.21 -5.03 -11.19
C VAL A 36 -20.32 -6.54 -10.98
N GLU A 37 -19.40 -7.34 -11.54
CA GLU A 37 -19.39 -8.79 -11.32
C GLU A 37 -19.15 -9.16 -9.87
N ILE A 38 -18.27 -8.42 -9.18
CA ILE A 38 -18.01 -8.65 -7.77
C ILE A 38 -19.22 -8.26 -6.93
N ALA A 39 -19.88 -7.13 -7.23
CA ALA A 39 -21.09 -6.71 -6.55
C ALA A 39 -22.22 -7.73 -6.71
N THR A 40 -22.43 -8.25 -7.92
CA THR A 40 -23.46 -9.27 -8.18
C THR A 40 -23.17 -10.60 -7.48
N GLN A 41 -21.90 -11.02 -7.42
CA GLN A 41 -21.51 -12.27 -6.75
C GLN A 41 -21.52 -12.17 -5.22
N THR A 42 -21.16 -11.02 -4.67
CA THR A 42 -20.96 -10.85 -3.21
C THR A 42 -22.09 -10.13 -2.50
N GLY A 43 -22.98 -9.45 -3.24
CA GLY A 43 -24.02 -8.59 -2.68
C GLY A 43 -23.49 -7.29 -2.07
N ILE A 44 -22.21 -6.96 -2.28
CA ILE A 44 -21.60 -5.72 -1.78
C ILE A 44 -21.96 -4.58 -2.73
N ASP A 45 -22.36 -3.45 -2.18
CA ASP A 45 -22.66 -2.25 -2.95
C ASP A 45 -21.43 -1.72 -3.73
N LEU A 46 -21.67 -1.21 -4.93
CA LEU A 46 -20.63 -0.67 -5.81
C LEU A 46 -19.88 0.51 -5.18
N THR A 47 -20.57 1.35 -4.41
CA THR A 47 -19.93 2.48 -3.71
C THR A 47 -18.95 1.98 -2.67
N THR A 48 -19.34 0.90 -1.97
CA THR A 48 -18.48 0.25 -0.98
C THR A 48 -17.25 -0.37 -1.63
N LEU A 49 -17.39 -1.06 -2.77
CA LEU A 49 -16.26 -1.60 -3.52
C LEU A 49 -15.29 -0.52 -3.98
N ARG A 50 -15.81 0.62 -4.49
CA ARG A 50 -14.98 1.78 -4.85
C ARG A 50 -14.21 2.33 -3.67
N GLN A 51 -14.87 2.49 -2.51
CA GLN A 51 -14.23 2.98 -1.31
C GLN A 51 -13.10 2.04 -0.83
N ILE A 52 -13.32 0.72 -0.90
CA ILE A 52 -12.30 -0.27 -0.58
C ILE A 52 -11.08 -0.13 -1.51
N LYS A 53 -11.29 0.02 -2.83
CA LYS A 53 -10.20 0.26 -3.78
C LYS A 53 -9.40 1.52 -3.44
N THR A 54 -10.08 2.63 -3.19
CA THR A 54 -9.43 3.89 -2.83
C THR A 54 -8.59 3.75 -1.56
N ASP A 55 -9.11 3.08 -0.52
CA ASP A 55 -8.37 2.86 0.72
C ASP A 55 -7.11 2.00 0.50
N ILE A 56 -7.21 0.96 -0.35
CA ILE A 56 -6.08 0.11 -0.75
C ILE A 56 -5.01 0.93 -1.50
N GLU A 57 -5.43 1.76 -2.46
CA GLU A 57 -4.53 2.63 -3.22
C GLU A 57 -3.81 3.64 -2.32
N LEU A 58 -4.55 4.27 -1.39
CA LEU A 58 -3.98 5.20 -0.42
C LEU A 58 -3.00 4.51 0.53
N ALA A 59 -3.31 3.30 0.98
CA ALA A 59 -2.39 2.51 1.80
C ALA A 59 -1.09 2.22 1.03
N HIS A 60 -1.17 1.74 -0.21
CA HIS A 60 0.01 1.56 -1.07
C HIS A 60 0.79 2.86 -1.31
N ARG A 61 0.09 3.98 -1.50
CA ARG A 61 0.74 5.29 -1.69
C ARG A 61 1.52 5.71 -0.44
N ARG A 62 0.93 5.61 0.75
CA ARG A 62 1.59 5.94 2.03
C ARG A 62 2.85 5.10 2.21
N ILE A 63 2.72 3.80 2.00
CA ILE A 63 3.81 2.85 2.08
C ILE A 63 4.97 3.20 1.12
N ARG A 64 4.65 3.58 -0.14
CA ARG A 64 5.68 4.03 -1.10
C ARG A 64 6.38 5.31 -0.64
N LEU A 65 5.64 6.24 -0.04
CA LEU A 65 6.21 7.49 0.48
C LEU A 65 7.12 7.24 1.67
N GLU A 66 6.71 6.40 2.62
CA GLU A 66 7.56 6.05 3.79
C GLU A 66 8.85 5.38 3.34
N LYS A 67 8.79 4.42 2.42
CA LYS A 67 10.00 3.83 1.81
C LYS A 67 10.93 4.85 1.16
N LYS A 68 10.36 5.86 0.49
CA LYS A 68 11.15 6.92 -0.12
C LYS A 68 11.83 7.79 0.94
N LYS A 69 11.14 8.09 2.04
CA LYS A 69 11.71 8.83 3.17
C LYS A 69 12.84 8.05 3.84
N GLU A 70 12.64 6.75 4.10
CA GLU A 70 13.68 5.86 4.65
C GLU A 70 14.92 5.84 3.75
N ALA A 71 14.74 5.63 2.44
CA ALA A 71 15.85 5.64 1.48
C ALA A 71 16.61 6.97 1.50
N LEU A 72 15.90 8.11 1.51
CA LEU A 72 16.53 9.43 1.62
C LEU A 72 17.29 9.59 2.94
N ALA A 73 16.70 9.20 4.07
CA ALA A 73 17.34 9.27 5.37
C ALA A 73 18.64 8.44 5.42
N HIS A 74 18.62 7.23 4.84
CA HIS A 74 19.82 6.40 4.71
C HIS A 74 20.89 7.05 3.83
N SER A 75 20.51 7.67 2.70
CA SER A 75 21.45 8.41 1.86
C SER A 75 22.05 9.62 2.59
N HIS A 76 21.23 10.41 3.30
CA HIS A 76 21.72 11.54 4.09
C HIS A 76 22.63 11.10 5.24
N ALA A 77 22.30 10.01 5.94
CA ALA A 77 23.16 9.43 6.97
C ALA A 77 24.50 8.94 6.41
N SER A 78 24.51 8.33 5.20
CA SER A 78 25.77 7.95 4.55
C SER A 78 26.62 9.14 4.12
N LEU A 79 26.01 10.26 3.72
CA LEU A 79 26.70 11.50 3.36
C LEU A 79 27.21 12.24 4.60
N GLN A 80 26.49 12.24 5.73
CA GLN A 80 26.97 12.86 6.98
C GLN A 80 28.28 12.24 7.49
N HIS A 81 28.51 10.94 7.26
CA HIS A 81 29.79 10.30 7.59
C HIS A 81 30.93 10.67 6.63
N GLN A 82 30.63 11.24 5.46
CA GLN A 82 31.63 11.58 4.43
C GLN A 82 31.97 13.07 4.36
N ILE A 83 31.13 13.96 4.90
CA ILE A 83 31.45 15.40 4.87
C ILE A 83 31.84 15.89 6.27
N PHE A 84 33.15 15.76 6.56
CA PHE A 84 33.85 16.71 7.42
C PHE A 84 33.79 18.10 6.74
N LEU A 85 32.65 18.78 6.82
CA LEU A 85 32.60 20.23 6.63
C LEU A 85 33.20 20.85 7.90
N ARG A 86 34.53 20.87 8.00
CA ARG A 86 35.20 21.78 8.91
C ARG A 86 35.06 23.18 8.30
N PRO A 87 34.38 24.13 8.95
CA PRO A 87 34.54 25.52 8.57
C PRO A 87 35.99 25.89 8.88
N LEU A 88 36.75 26.23 7.83
CA LEU A 88 38.05 26.87 7.99
C LEU A 88 37.77 28.27 8.55
N LEU A 89 38.31 28.53 9.75
CA LEU A 89 38.38 29.84 10.38
C LEU A 89 39.03 30.87 9.44
#